data_AF-A0A1F9FGC5-F1
#
_entry.id   AF-A0A1F9FGC5-F1
#
_cell.length_a   1.000
_cell.length_b   1.000
_cell.length_c   1.000
_cell.angle_alpha   90.00
_cell.angle_beta   90.00
_cell.angle_gamma   90.00
#
_symmetry.space_group_name_H-M   'P 1'
#
loop_
_entity.id
_entity.type
_entity.pdbx_description
1 polymer ?
#
loop_
_entity_poly.entity_id
_entity_poly.type
_entity_poly.pdbx_seq_one_letter_code
_entity_poly.pdbx_strand_id
1 'polypeptide(L)'
;MSADGGGWARLLRYAEGDACPTGWTAAPRGCTRGGSSASTFVTPPYAFSEMRGVVRAFGFGVSDAFAAGILDIEGPYVDGLAVTRGVPRRHVFSFAHGITDAYATSGTGAAPNCPCDGGAAAPPFVGLDYRCEAPADGEVSGVRVWDNVDLLFDGADIGDPLCVAAAETAPDFTVVLPEVSADVVELRIVANGGATNENIDVVAVDLWVR
;
A
#
# COMPACT_ATOMS: atom_id res chain seq x y z
N MET A 1 -6.07 27.63 13.31
CA MET A 1 -6.10 26.30 13.93
C MET A 1 -6.60 25.34 12.86
N SER A 2 -5.77 24.39 12.42
CA SER A 2 -6.17 23.40 11.41
C SER A 2 -7.15 22.39 12.04
N ALA A 3 -8.09 21.88 11.25
CA ALA A 3 -9.26 21.11 11.68
C ALA A 3 -8.95 19.81 12.45
N ASP A 4 -7.72 19.30 12.37
CA ASP A 4 -7.33 17.98 12.91
C ASP A 4 -6.47 18.02 14.19
N GLY A 5 -6.60 19.06 15.01
CA GLY A 5 -5.86 19.21 16.28
C GLY A 5 -4.42 19.74 16.15
N GLY A 6 -3.95 20.04 14.93
CA GLY A 6 -2.62 20.65 14.71
C GLY A 6 -1.44 19.73 15.00
N GLY A 7 -0.21 20.26 14.93
CA GLY A 7 1.02 19.52 15.27
C GLY A 7 1.55 18.55 14.21
N TRP A 8 0.94 18.49 13.03
CA TRP A 8 1.40 17.64 11.94
C TRP A 8 2.54 18.28 11.13
N ALA A 9 3.62 17.53 10.92
CA ALA A 9 4.66 17.86 9.96
C ALA A 9 4.67 16.86 8.83
N ARG A 10 4.84 17.37 7.60
CA ARG A 10 4.91 16.54 6.41
C ARG A 10 6.26 15.84 6.37
N LEU A 11 6.20 14.53 6.22
CA LEU A 11 7.36 13.66 6.13
C LEU A 11 7.76 13.46 4.67
N LEU A 12 6.82 13.04 3.83
CA LEU A 12 7.05 12.77 2.41
C LEU A 12 5.88 13.29 1.60
N ARG A 13 6.18 13.92 0.47
CA ARG A 13 5.21 14.24 -0.58
C ARG A 13 5.77 13.79 -1.92
N TYR A 14 4.94 13.12 -2.68
CA TYR A 14 5.18 12.84 -4.08
C TYR A 14 3.84 12.93 -4.82
N ALA A 15 3.86 13.54 -5.99
CA ALA A 15 2.74 13.53 -6.93
C ALA A 15 3.26 13.26 -8.34
N GLU A 16 2.38 12.75 -9.22
CA GLU A 16 2.70 12.53 -10.62
C GLU A 16 3.32 13.79 -11.26
N GLY A 17 4.43 13.60 -11.97
CA GLY A 17 5.24 14.68 -12.54
C GLY A 17 6.41 15.13 -11.66
N ASP A 18 6.42 14.81 -10.36
CA ASP A 18 7.59 14.98 -9.51
C ASP A 18 8.67 13.93 -9.86
N ALA A 19 9.92 14.21 -9.49
CA ALA A 19 10.97 13.20 -9.53
C ALA A 19 10.67 12.09 -8.50
N CYS A 20 10.91 10.83 -8.87
CA CYS A 20 10.67 9.72 -7.95
C CYS A 20 11.47 9.85 -6.66
N PRO A 21 10.86 9.51 -5.50
CA PRO A 21 11.59 9.37 -4.25
C PRO A 21 12.82 8.48 -4.41
N THR A 22 13.90 8.81 -3.68
CA THR A 22 15.15 8.06 -3.71
C THR A 22 14.91 6.57 -3.49
N GLY A 23 15.46 5.74 -4.38
CA GLY A 23 15.32 4.28 -4.34
C GLY A 23 14.17 3.75 -5.19
N TRP A 24 13.21 4.58 -5.58
CA TRP A 24 12.16 4.23 -6.54
C TRP A 24 12.61 4.50 -7.97
N THR A 25 11.97 3.81 -8.92
CA THR A 25 12.28 3.93 -10.35
C THR A 25 11.13 4.64 -11.06
N ALA A 26 11.46 5.54 -11.99
CA ALA A 26 10.46 6.16 -12.84
C ALA A 26 9.74 5.12 -13.71
N ALA A 27 8.43 5.23 -13.76
CA ALA A 27 7.53 4.41 -14.55
C ALA A 27 6.66 5.31 -15.44
N PRO A 28 5.98 4.77 -16.46
CA PRO A 28 5.16 5.57 -17.36
C PRO A 28 4.09 6.41 -16.66
N ARG A 29 3.57 5.97 -15.51
CA ARG A 29 2.49 6.66 -14.77
C ARG A 29 2.88 7.17 -13.40
N GLY A 30 4.13 7.00 -13.00
CA GLY A 30 4.58 7.45 -11.70
C GLY A 30 5.88 6.78 -11.29
N CYS A 31 5.90 6.20 -10.09
CA CYS A 31 7.09 5.58 -9.53
C CYS A 31 6.81 4.15 -9.09
N THR A 32 7.73 3.27 -9.41
CA THR A 32 7.59 1.83 -9.20
C THR A 32 8.84 1.22 -8.57
N ARG A 33 8.77 -0.09 -8.31
CA ARG A 33 9.94 -0.92 -8.00
C ARG A 33 10.64 -1.35 -9.29
N GLY A 34 11.96 -1.23 -9.33
CA GLY A 34 12.79 -1.75 -10.44
C GLY A 34 13.12 -3.25 -10.30
N GLY A 35 12.71 -3.89 -9.20
CA GLY A 35 13.00 -5.29 -8.85
C GLY A 35 11.94 -5.87 -7.92
N SER A 36 12.33 -6.71 -6.96
CA SER A 36 11.40 -7.29 -5.97
C SER A 36 10.84 -6.26 -4.98
N SER A 37 11.61 -5.22 -4.69
CA SER A 37 11.18 -4.12 -3.83
C SER A 37 11.94 -2.84 -4.14
N ALA A 38 11.39 -1.71 -3.69
CA ALA A 38 12.04 -0.41 -3.73
C ALA A 38 11.65 0.38 -2.49
N SER A 39 12.66 0.85 -1.75
CA SER A 39 12.46 1.57 -0.49
C SER A 39 12.95 3.00 -0.60
N THR A 40 12.17 3.92 -0.05
CA THR A 40 12.63 5.27 0.28
C THR A 40 12.62 5.44 1.80
N PHE A 41 13.63 6.10 2.33
CA PHE A 41 13.82 6.31 3.76
C PHE A 41 13.78 7.79 4.07
N VAL A 42 12.99 8.18 5.07
CA VAL A 42 12.77 9.58 5.43
C VAL A 42 12.99 9.76 6.92
N THR A 43 13.89 10.69 7.25
CA THR A 43 14.13 11.09 8.64
C THR A 43 13.03 12.04 9.11
N PRO A 44 12.33 11.74 10.22
CA PRO A 44 11.31 12.62 10.74
C PRO A 44 11.93 13.93 11.29
N PRO A 45 11.20 15.06 11.23
CA PRO A 45 11.71 16.34 11.73
C PRO A 45 11.79 16.42 13.27
N TYR A 46 11.08 15.54 13.96
CA TYR A 46 11.02 15.44 15.42
C TYR A 46 10.49 14.06 15.83
N ALA A 47 10.56 13.75 17.12
CA ALA A 47 9.97 12.54 17.67
C ALA A 47 8.43 12.62 17.64
N PHE A 48 7.78 11.55 17.20
CA PHE A 48 6.35 11.50 16.89
C PHE A 48 5.69 10.28 17.54
N SER A 49 4.39 10.39 17.83
CA SER A 49 3.56 9.30 18.38
C SER A 49 2.42 8.91 17.44
N GLU A 50 2.18 9.68 16.39
CA GLU A 50 1.14 9.39 15.42
C GLU A 50 1.64 9.57 14.00
N MET A 51 1.08 8.77 13.11
CA MET A 51 1.34 8.85 11.67
C MET A 51 0.02 8.87 10.93
N ARG A 52 -0.04 9.65 9.86
CA ARG A 52 -1.12 9.54 8.89
C ARG A 52 -0.58 9.60 7.49
N GLY A 53 -1.34 9.04 6.56
CA GLY A 53 -0.89 9.03 5.18
C GLY A 53 -1.97 8.63 4.20
N VAL A 54 -1.72 9.05 2.97
CA VAL A 54 -2.50 8.67 1.80
C VAL A 54 -1.55 8.28 0.67
N VAL A 55 -1.98 7.30 -0.10
CA VAL A 55 -1.28 6.79 -1.28
C VAL A 55 -2.28 6.63 -2.41
N ARG A 56 -1.84 6.83 -3.65
CA ARG A 56 -2.55 6.40 -4.86
C ARG A 56 -1.61 5.67 -5.79
N ALA A 57 -2.11 4.66 -6.47
CA ALA A 57 -1.33 3.93 -7.47
C ALA A 57 -2.22 3.38 -8.59
N PHE A 58 -1.60 3.00 -9.71
CA PHE A 58 -2.22 2.06 -10.65
C PHE A 58 -1.74 0.65 -10.34
N GLY A 59 -2.63 -0.34 -10.49
CA GLY A 59 -2.31 -1.76 -10.38
C GLY A 59 -1.90 -2.37 -11.71
N PHE A 60 -0.99 -3.35 -11.66
CA PHE A 60 -0.62 -4.19 -12.78
C PHE A 60 -0.68 -5.68 -12.44
N GLY A 61 -1.29 -6.45 -13.34
CA GLY A 61 -1.18 -7.89 -13.34
C GLY A 61 -1.91 -8.57 -12.18
N VAL A 62 -1.31 -9.63 -11.66
CA VAL A 62 -1.95 -10.55 -10.71
C VAL A 62 -1.25 -10.49 -9.38
N SER A 63 -1.74 -9.62 -8.48
CA SER A 63 -1.20 -9.43 -7.13
C SER A 63 -2.04 -10.18 -6.11
N ASP A 64 -1.41 -10.71 -5.06
CA ASP A 64 -2.05 -11.57 -4.07
C ASP A 64 -2.67 -10.81 -2.88
N ALA A 65 -2.58 -9.48 -2.87
CA ALA A 65 -2.68 -8.62 -1.69
C ALA A 65 -1.66 -9.00 -0.61
N PHE A 66 -1.89 -10.11 0.09
CA PHE A 66 -0.94 -10.68 1.04
C PHE A 66 -0.43 -12.04 0.57
N ALA A 67 0.88 -12.20 0.58
CA ALA A 67 1.51 -13.43 0.16
C ALA A 67 1.27 -14.56 1.19
N ALA A 68 0.53 -15.59 0.79
CA ALA A 68 0.19 -16.71 1.66
C ALA A 68 1.46 -17.40 2.20
N GLY A 69 1.62 -17.41 3.52
CA GLY A 69 2.74 -18.08 4.20
C GLY A 69 4.02 -17.24 4.36
N ILE A 70 4.05 -16.00 3.86
CA ILE A 70 5.15 -15.05 4.14
C ILE A 70 4.79 -14.22 5.36
N LEU A 71 5.35 -14.60 6.52
CA LEU A 71 5.03 -14.01 7.82
C LEU A 71 6.16 -13.14 8.40
N ASP A 72 7.12 -12.76 7.57
CA ASP A 72 8.28 -11.96 7.95
C ASP A 72 8.15 -10.53 7.42
N ILE A 73 8.33 -9.54 8.29
CA ILE A 73 8.30 -8.11 7.97
C ILE A 73 9.43 -7.70 7.02
N GLU A 74 10.53 -8.45 7.02
CA GLU A 74 11.64 -8.23 6.09
C GLU A 74 11.30 -8.75 4.68
N GLY A 75 10.44 -9.77 4.60
CA GLY A 75 10.02 -10.42 3.38
C GLY A 75 8.97 -9.64 2.56
N PRO A 76 8.61 -10.14 1.37
CA PRO A 76 7.55 -9.55 0.55
C PRO A 76 6.18 -10.08 1.00
N TYR A 77 5.76 -9.71 2.20
CA TYR A 77 4.52 -10.19 2.79
C TYR A 77 3.26 -9.53 2.19
N VAL A 78 3.43 -8.39 1.53
CA VAL A 78 2.36 -7.62 0.89
C VAL A 78 2.79 -7.27 -0.53
N ASP A 79 1.84 -7.35 -1.46
CA ASP A 79 1.97 -6.82 -2.80
C ASP A 79 1.36 -5.43 -2.79
N GLY A 80 2.17 -4.39 -2.97
CA GLY A 80 1.75 -3.00 -2.82
C GLY A 80 2.79 -2.15 -2.08
N LEU A 81 2.36 -1.48 -1.01
CA LEU A 81 3.18 -0.57 -0.23
C LEU A 81 3.17 -0.89 1.26
N ALA A 82 4.35 -0.88 1.88
CA ALA A 82 4.53 -1.00 3.32
C ALA A 82 5.13 0.29 3.89
N VAL A 83 4.52 0.78 4.97
CA VAL A 83 5.05 1.84 5.83
C VAL A 83 5.63 1.17 7.07
N THR A 84 6.94 1.33 7.28
CA THR A 84 7.63 0.80 8.47
C THR A 84 8.48 1.89 9.12
N ARG A 85 8.94 1.62 10.34
CA ARG A 85 9.89 2.49 11.05
C ARG A 85 10.99 1.69 11.74
N GLY A 86 12.16 2.30 11.87
CA GLY A 86 13.27 1.77 12.67
C GLY A 86 14.03 0.63 12.01
N VAL A 87 15.12 0.24 12.66
CA VAL A 87 15.95 -0.92 12.30
C VAL A 87 16.25 -1.68 13.60
N PRO A 88 15.71 -2.90 13.81
CA PRO A 88 14.89 -3.70 12.89
C PRO A 88 13.54 -3.05 12.56
N ARG A 89 12.93 -3.44 11.43
CA ARG A 89 11.66 -2.87 10.96
C ARG A 89 10.55 -3.11 11.97
N ARG A 90 9.72 -2.08 12.15
CA ARG A 90 8.46 -2.15 12.89
C ARG A 90 7.34 -1.66 11.99
N HIS A 91 6.28 -2.45 11.89
CA HIS A 91 5.15 -2.15 11.02
C HIS A 91 4.40 -0.90 11.52
N VAL A 92 3.91 -0.10 10.57
CA VAL A 92 3.02 1.04 10.83
C VAL A 92 1.73 0.87 10.04
N PHE A 93 1.84 0.65 8.72
CA PHE A 93 0.67 0.48 7.86
C PHE A 93 1.02 -0.26 6.57
N SER A 94 0.06 -0.94 5.96
CA SER A 94 0.21 -1.53 4.62
C SER A 94 -0.94 -1.14 3.68
N PHE A 95 -0.61 -0.89 2.42
CA PHE A 95 -1.56 -0.79 1.32
C PHE A 95 -1.37 -2.02 0.43
N ALA A 96 -2.36 -2.91 0.42
CA ALA A 96 -2.30 -4.21 -0.25
C ALA A 96 -3.12 -4.19 -1.54
N HIS A 97 -2.54 -4.70 -2.62
CA HIS A 97 -3.09 -4.73 -3.97
C HIS A 97 -3.55 -6.15 -4.30
N GLY A 98 -4.86 -6.36 -4.42
CA GLY A 98 -5.44 -7.62 -4.92
C GLY A 98 -5.51 -7.66 -6.46
N ILE A 99 -5.92 -8.78 -7.04
CA ILE A 99 -5.99 -8.97 -8.50
C ILE A 99 -7.12 -8.20 -9.20
N THR A 100 -8.34 -8.19 -8.64
CA THR A 100 -9.50 -7.53 -9.23
C THR A 100 -10.55 -7.17 -8.18
N ASP A 101 -11.25 -6.05 -8.41
CA ASP A 101 -12.46 -5.61 -7.69
C ASP A 101 -13.72 -6.36 -8.16
N ALA A 102 -13.63 -7.16 -9.22
CA ALA A 102 -14.73 -7.96 -9.70
C ALA A 102 -14.94 -9.08 -8.68
N TYR A 103 -15.71 -8.76 -7.63
CA TYR A 103 -16.11 -9.62 -6.51
C TYR A 103 -16.90 -10.84 -7.03
N ALA A 104 -16.23 -11.72 -7.76
CA ALA A 104 -16.80 -12.81 -8.51
C ALA A 104 -16.44 -14.10 -7.79
N THR A 105 -17.36 -14.54 -6.92
CA THR A 105 -17.76 -15.94 -6.63
C THR A 105 -16.88 -17.08 -7.18
N SER A 106 -15.56 -17.06 -7.00
CA SER A 106 -14.70 -18.16 -7.40
C SER A 106 -14.66 -19.14 -6.24
N GLY A 107 -15.62 -20.06 -6.24
CA GLY A 107 -15.82 -21.09 -5.22
C GLY A 107 -14.70 -22.13 -5.10
N THR A 108 -13.44 -21.76 -5.32
CA THR A 108 -12.28 -22.65 -5.19
C THR A 108 -11.03 -21.89 -4.73
N GLY A 109 -10.75 -21.91 -3.43
CA GLY A 109 -9.47 -21.49 -2.83
C GLY A 109 -9.36 -20.01 -2.48
N ALA A 110 -8.35 -19.67 -1.66
CA ALA A 110 -7.94 -18.29 -1.40
C ALA A 110 -7.47 -17.69 -2.73
N ALA A 111 -8.37 -17.00 -3.43
CA ALA A 111 -8.03 -16.23 -4.62
C ALA A 111 -7.03 -15.14 -4.24
N PRO A 112 -6.23 -14.62 -5.19
CA PRO A 112 -5.28 -13.53 -4.96
C PRO A 112 -6.00 -12.19 -4.75
N ASN A 113 -6.99 -12.17 -3.85
CA ASN A 113 -7.87 -11.06 -3.55
C ASN A 113 -7.47 -10.44 -2.21
N CYS A 114 -8.13 -9.34 -1.88
CA CYS A 114 -8.04 -8.76 -0.55
C CYS A 114 -8.57 -9.73 0.54
N PRO A 115 -8.09 -9.64 1.80
CA PRO A 115 -8.58 -10.50 2.88
C PRO A 115 -10.09 -10.43 3.12
N CYS A 116 -10.68 -9.26 2.91
CA CYS A 116 -12.12 -9.02 2.97
C CYS A 116 -12.91 -9.78 1.88
N ASP A 117 -12.27 -10.11 0.76
CA ASP A 117 -12.87 -10.85 -0.36
C ASP A 117 -12.31 -12.28 -0.49
N GLY A 118 -12.11 -12.94 0.65
CA GLY A 118 -11.70 -14.34 0.69
C GLY A 118 -10.23 -14.61 0.33
N GLY A 119 -9.42 -13.55 0.19
CA GLY A 119 -7.98 -13.65 0.02
C GLY A 119 -7.22 -14.10 1.28
N ALA A 120 -5.90 -14.19 1.14
CA ALA A 120 -5.03 -14.58 2.26
C ALA A 120 -5.07 -13.53 3.38
N ALA A 121 -5.09 -13.98 4.63
CA ALA A 121 -5.04 -13.08 5.78
C ALA A 121 -3.69 -12.37 5.88
N ALA A 122 -3.71 -11.11 6.32
CA ALA A 122 -2.49 -10.37 6.62
C ALA A 122 -1.67 -11.07 7.74
N PRO A 123 -0.33 -10.96 7.71
CA PRO A 123 0.50 -11.48 8.79
C PRO A 123 0.12 -10.91 10.16
N PRO A 124 0.33 -11.64 11.27
CA PRO A 124 -0.06 -11.17 12.60
C PRO A 124 0.53 -9.81 13.02
N PHE A 125 1.71 -9.45 12.52
CA PHE A 125 2.34 -8.16 12.82
C PHE A 125 1.68 -6.96 12.11
N VAL A 126 0.89 -7.21 11.05
CA VAL A 126 0.12 -6.19 10.34
C VAL A 126 -1.21 -5.93 11.06
N GLY A 127 -1.82 -6.98 11.62
CA GLY A 127 -3.09 -6.87 12.32
C GLY A 127 -4.19 -6.26 11.44
N LEU A 128 -4.75 -5.13 11.87
CA LEU A 128 -5.78 -4.36 11.15
C LEU A 128 -5.22 -3.06 10.54
N ASP A 129 -3.91 -2.83 10.66
CA ASP A 129 -3.24 -1.64 10.17
C ASP A 129 -2.92 -1.78 8.67
N TYR A 130 -3.95 -2.05 7.87
CA TYR A 130 -3.85 -2.10 6.43
C TYR A 130 -5.12 -1.62 5.73
N ARG A 131 -4.97 -1.27 4.47
CA ARG A 131 -6.06 -1.11 3.50
C ARG A 131 -5.77 -1.99 2.33
N CYS A 132 -6.81 -2.58 1.76
CA CYS A 132 -6.65 -3.41 0.59
C CYS A 132 -7.64 -2.99 -0.48
N GLU A 133 -7.13 -2.90 -1.70
CA GLU A 133 -7.91 -2.53 -2.87
C GLU A 133 -7.37 -3.33 -4.06
N ALA A 134 -8.19 -3.47 -5.08
CA ALA A 134 -7.85 -4.21 -6.28
C ALA A 134 -8.35 -3.41 -7.49
N PRO A 135 -7.69 -3.53 -8.66
CA PRO A 135 -8.10 -2.81 -9.85
C PRO A 135 -9.41 -3.38 -10.41
N ALA A 136 -10.10 -2.64 -11.27
CA ALA A 136 -11.17 -3.17 -12.11
C ALA A 136 -10.68 -4.40 -12.92
N ASP A 137 -9.56 -4.23 -13.61
CA ASP A 137 -8.96 -5.28 -14.45
C ASP A 137 -7.44 -5.39 -14.23
N GLY A 138 -6.98 -6.39 -13.47
CA GLY A 138 -5.55 -6.76 -13.39
C GLY A 138 -5.10 -7.74 -14.47
N GLU A 139 -6.03 -8.57 -14.97
CA GLU A 139 -5.79 -9.55 -16.02
C GLU A 139 -7.02 -9.70 -16.93
N VAL A 140 -6.80 -9.59 -18.25
CA VAL A 140 -7.85 -9.79 -19.25
C VAL A 140 -7.44 -10.95 -20.16
N SER A 141 -8.22 -12.04 -20.12
CA SER A 141 -7.99 -13.23 -20.96
C SER A 141 -6.58 -13.84 -20.82
N GLY A 142 -6.04 -13.90 -19.59
CA GLY A 142 -4.69 -14.41 -19.33
C GLY A 142 -3.55 -13.43 -19.66
N VAL A 143 -3.88 -12.21 -20.08
CA VAL A 143 -2.92 -11.15 -20.35
C VAL A 143 -2.95 -10.17 -19.20
N ARG A 144 -1.80 -10.01 -18.54
CA ARG A 144 -1.60 -9.00 -17.50
C ARG A 144 -1.68 -7.63 -18.10
N VAL A 145 -2.54 -6.80 -17.52
CA VAL A 145 -2.76 -5.44 -17.96
C VAL A 145 -2.56 -4.51 -16.79
N TRP A 146 -2.35 -3.24 -17.13
CA TRP A 146 -2.48 -2.19 -16.14
C TRP A 146 -3.93 -1.73 -16.15
N ASP A 147 -4.46 -1.47 -14.96
CA ASP A 147 -5.66 -0.68 -14.87
C ASP A 147 -5.34 0.78 -15.19
N ASN A 148 -6.16 1.40 -16.03
CA ASN A 148 -6.02 2.80 -16.41
C ASN A 148 -7.25 3.63 -16.02
N VAL A 149 -8.23 3.01 -15.37
CA VAL A 149 -9.53 3.60 -15.03
C VAL A 149 -9.66 3.71 -13.52
N ASP A 150 -9.34 2.63 -12.81
CA ASP A 150 -9.44 2.54 -11.37
C ASP A 150 -8.09 2.78 -10.69
N LEU A 151 -8.05 3.73 -9.76
CA LEU A 151 -6.85 4.07 -8.99
C LEU A 151 -6.87 3.29 -7.69
N LEU A 152 -5.87 2.43 -7.52
CA LEU A 152 -5.66 1.78 -6.23
C LEU A 152 -5.51 2.78 -5.09
N PHE A 153 -6.09 2.34 -3.99
CA PHE A 153 -6.10 3.01 -2.70
C PHE A 153 -6.85 4.33 -2.78
N ASP A 154 -7.89 4.43 -3.61
CA ASP A 154 -8.75 5.61 -3.67
C ASP A 154 -10.07 5.46 -2.92
N GLY A 155 -10.42 4.22 -2.56
CA GLY A 155 -11.61 3.90 -1.77
C GLY A 155 -12.90 3.93 -2.56
N ALA A 156 -12.85 4.23 -3.85
CA ALA A 156 -13.99 4.17 -4.76
C ALA A 156 -14.23 2.73 -5.21
N ASP A 157 -15.42 2.49 -5.75
CA ASP A 157 -15.78 1.25 -6.46
C ASP A 157 -15.61 -0.06 -5.65
N ILE A 158 -15.49 0.08 -4.33
CA ILE A 158 -15.33 -1.01 -3.38
C ILE A 158 -16.69 -1.38 -2.76
N GLY A 159 -17.13 -2.60 -3.04
CA GLY A 159 -18.40 -3.15 -2.53
C GLY A 159 -18.37 -3.54 -1.06
N ASP A 160 -17.19 -3.77 -0.47
CA ASP A 160 -17.04 -4.18 0.93
C ASP A 160 -16.29 -3.13 1.77
N PRO A 161 -16.99 -2.45 2.71
CA PRO A 161 -16.36 -1.46 3.59
C PRO A 161 -15.28 -2.05 4.51
N LEU A 162 -15.17 -3.37 4.68
CA LEU A 162 -14.08 -4.00 5.43
C LEU A 162 -12.72 -3.85 4.75
N CYS A 163 -12.67 -3.70 3.42
CA CYS A 163 -11.41 -3.55 2.67
C CYS A 163 -10.79 -2.16 2.86
N VAL A 164 -11.63 -1.12 2.95
CA VAL A 164 -11.21 0.29 3.02
C VAL A 164 -11.61 1.03 4.30
N ALA A 165 -12.19 0.33 5.26
CA ALA A 165 -12.81 0.83 6.50
C ALA A 165 -14.04 1.73 6.31
N ALA A 166 -14.07 2.55 5.26
CA ALA A 166 -15.24 3.28 4.80
C ALA A 166 -15.19 3.38 3.28
N ALA A 167 -16.22 2.84 2.60
CA ALA A 167 -16.36 2.96 1.15
C ALA A 167 -16.50 4.44 0.75
N GLU A 168 -15.97 4.79 -0.42
CA GLU A 168 -16.00 6.15 -1.01
C GLU A 168 -15.25 7.22 -0.19
N THR A 169 -14.34 6.80 0.69
CA THR A 169 -13.33 7.67 1.28
C THR A 169 -11.98 7.13 0.90
N ALA A 170 -11.15 8.01 0.31
CA ALA A 170 -9.70 7.84 0.21
C ALA A 170 -9.21 7.01 1.40
N PRO A 171 -8.67 5.79 1.22
CA PRO A 171 -8.16 5.00 2.32
C PRO A 171 -6.90 5.70 2.83
N ASP A 172 -7.11 6.75 3.62
CA ASP A 172 -6.10 7.33 4.46
C ASP A 172 -6.02 6.50 5.74
N PHE A 173 -4.84 6.48 6.32
CA PHE A 173 -4.67 5.91 7.64
C PHE A 173 -4.31 7.00 8.62
N THR A 174 -4.73 6.81 9.86
CA THR A 174 -4.18 7.49 11.03
C THR A 174 -3.91 6.43 12.08
N VAL A 175 -2.64 6.26 12.45
CA VAL A 175 -2.18 5.25 13.40
C VAL A 175 -1.54 5.96 14.59
N VAL A 176 -1.94 5.54 15.80
CA VAL A 176 -1.26 5.88 17.05
C VAL A 176 -0.23 4.81 17.34
N LEU A 177 1.02 5.21 17.50
CA LEU A 177 2.13 4.30 17.76
C LEU A 177 2.13 3.86 19.23
N PRO A 178 2.60 2.64 19.53
CA PRO A 178 2.68 2.14 20.90
C PRO A 178 3.64 2.96 21.79
N GLU A 179 4.60 3.66 21.17
CA GLU A 179 5.46 4.61 21.85
C GLU A 179 5.91 5.74 20.91
N VAL A 180 6.28 6.87 21.53
CA VAL A 180 6.96 7.99 20.85
C VAL A 180 8.25 7.47 20.22
N SER A 181 8.48 7.82 18.96
CA SER A 181 9.63 7.36 18.19
C SER A 181 10.28 8.52 17.45
N ALA A 182 11.59 8.42 17.28
CA ALA A 182 12.38 9.29 16.40
C ALA A 182 12.99 8.48 15.25
N ASP A 183 12.44 7.31 14.98
CA ASP A 183 12.99 6.36 14.03
C ASP A 183 12.83 6.90 12.61
N VAL A 184 13.77 6.54 11.74
CA VAL A 184 13.61 6.70 10.30
C VAL A 184 12.38 5.91 9.85
N VAL A 185 11.55 6.54 9.03
CA VAL A 185 10.40 5.90 8.39
C VAL A 185 10.83 5.40 7.02
N GLU A 186 10.42 4.19 6.69
CA GLU A 186 10.56 3.61 5.37
C GLU A 186 9.19 3.54 4.69
N LEU A 187 9.13 3.95 3.43
CA LEU A 187 8.06 3.62 2.52
C LEU A 187 8.61 2.68 1.43
N ARG A 188 8.05 1.48 1.34
CA ARG A 188 8.57 0.40 0.52
C ARG A 188 7.51 -0.13 -0.43
N ILE A 189 7.76 -0.02 -1.74
CA ILE A 189 7.02 -0.75 -2.76
C ILE A 189 7.56 -2.18 -2.75
N VAL A 190 6.68 -3.17 -2.63
CA VAL A 190 7.07 -4.57 -2.46
C VAL A 190 6.05 -5.47 -3.12
N ALA A 191 6.52 -6.59 -3.64
CA ALA A 191 5.66 -7.69 -4.04
C ALA A 191 6.46 -9.00 -4.06
N ASN A 192 5.79 -10.14 -3.96
CA ASN A 192 6.40 -11.46 -3.85
C ASN A 192 6.87 -12.04 -5.22
N GLY A 193 6.21 -11.63 -6.30
CA GLY A 193 6.51 -11.93 -7.68
C GLY A 193 7.35 -10.83 -8.35
N GLY A 194 7.69 -11.07 -9.62
CA GLY A 194 8.44 -10.11 -10.43
C GLY A 194 7.58 -8.94 -10.93
N ALA A 195 8.20 -7.82 -11.27
CA ALA A 195 7.51 -6.62 -11.78
C ALA A 195 6.72 -6.83 -13.10
N THR A 196 6.93 -7.97 -13.78
CA THR A 196 6.16 -8.41 -14.96
C THR A 196 5.01 -9.35 -14.62
N ASN A 197 4.83 -9.71 -13.34
CA ASN A 197 3.70 -10.48 -12.83
C ASN A 197 2.71 -9.58 -12.10
N GLU A 198 3.25 -8.78 -11.19
CA GLU A 198 2.50 -7.97 -10.25
C GLU A 198 3.30 -6.69 -10.02
N ASN A 199 2.65 -5.55 -10.15
CA ASN A 199 3.32 -4.29 -9.89
C ASN A 199 2.34 -3.19 -9.54
N ILE A 200 2.88 -2.10 -9.04
CA ILE A 200 2.15 -0.85 -8.89
C ILE A 200 2.98 0.32 -9.44
N ASP A 201 2.29 1.30 -9.99
CA ASP A 201 2.84 2.61 -10.34
C ASP A 201 2.23 3.61 -9.36
N VAL A 202 3.02 4.04 -8.37
CA VAL A 202 2.61 5.01 -7.36
C VAL A 202 2.52 6.39 -8.01
N VAL A 203 1.38 7.05 -7.86
CA VAL A 203 1.07 8.36 -8.49
C VAL A 203 0.89 9.48 -7.47
N ALA A 204 0.61 9.15 -6.21
CA ALA A 204 0.61 10.12 -5.13
C ALA A 204 0.99 9.48 -3.79
N VAL A 205 1.71 10.24 -2.97
CA VAL A 205 2.00 9.95 -1.57
C VAL A 205 1.96 11.26 -0.79
N ASP A 206 1.27 11.27 0.34
CA ASP A 206 1.39 12.34 1.33
C ASP A 206 1.41 11.73 2.74
N LEU A 207 2.57 11.78 3.40
CA LEU A 207 2.81 11.20 4.73
C LEU A 207 3.10 12.30 5.75
N TRP A 208 2.53 12.16 6.93
CA TRP A 208 2.64 13.13 8.02
C TRP A 208 2.87 12.43 9.36
N VAL A 209 3.56 13.14 10.26
CA VAL A 209 3.81 12.70 11.64
C VAL A 209 3.44 13.79 12.64
N ARG A 210 3.03 13.40 13.85
CA ARG A 210 2.90 14.31 15.00
C ARG A 210 3.34 13.66 16.30
#